data_AF-A0A1M5NHA6-F1
#
_entry.id   AF-A0A1M5NHA6-F1
#
_cell.length_a   1.000
_cell.length_b   1.000
_cell.length_c   1.000
_cell.angle_alpha   90.00
_cell.angle_beta   90.00
_cell.angle_gamma   90.00
#
_symmetry.space_group_name_H-M   'P 1'
#
loop_
_entity.id
_entity.type
_entity.pdbx_description
1 polymer ?
#
loop_
_entity_poly.entity_id
_entity_poly.type
_entity_poly.pdbx_seq_one_letter_code
_entity_poly.pdbx_strand_id
1 'polypeptide(L)'
;MKNIVLILLLFTLFSCKNDVINSNPDQFLTPKEQSEFKYSIVRYVDDLARNANQYNKFDTVYNSEYLKRASKMDLLFYYNDSINKTVFFAVTKIAPSLKLKKVATVGQIKYTANGDIVFYEEGFRTWKMEPTELKEKTQMLFTKYIKREDLTKFYTVNSNPEFYIEFPDEVTAFDTINRGWKTISK
;
A
#
# COMPACT_ATOMS: atom_id res chain seq x y z
N MET A 1 1.55 -52.01 -27.17
CA MET A 1 1.08 -50.63 -26.88
C MET A 1 0.65 -50.58 -25.41
N LYS A 2 1.57 -50.36 -24.46
CA LYS A 2 1.21 -50.43 -23.03
C LYS A 2 1.97 -49.47 -22.09
N ASN A 3 2.82 -48.59 -22.62
CA ASN A 3 3.75 -47.81 -21.78
C ASN A 3 3.66 -46.29 -21.97
N ILE A 4 2.55 -45.75 -22.49
CA ILE A 4 2.38 -44.29 -22.69
C ILE A 4 1.50 -43.62 -21.61
N VAL A 5 0.93 -44.40 -20.67
CA VAL A 5 0.03 -43.86 -19.63
C VAL A 5 0.79 -43.31 -18.41
N LEU A 6 2.09 -43.61 -18.23
CA LEU A 6 2.81 -43.25 -17.01
C LEU A 6 3.41 -41.83 -17.00
N ILE A 7 3.43 -41.12 -18.14
CA ILE A 7 4.07 -39.78 -18.25
C ILE A 7 3.07 -38.64 -17.96
N LEU A 8 1.75 -38.90 -18.01
CA LEU A 8 0.74 -37.86 -17.76
C LEU A 8 0.48 -37.59 -16.27
N LEU A 9 1.00 -38.41 -15.35
CA LEU A 9 0.75 -38.28 -13.91
C LEU A 9 1.77 -37.39 -13.16
N LEU A 10 2.87 -36.98 -13.81
CA LEU A 10 3.93 -36.18 -13.16
C LEU A 10 3.71 -34.66 -13.24
N PHE A 11 2.69 -34.18 -13.96
CA PHE A 11 2.41 -32.75 -14.10
C PHE A 11 1.43 -32.17 -13.07
N THR A 12 0.93 -32.97 -12.12
CA THR A 12 -0.13 -32.52 -11.19
C THR A 12 0.37 -31.99 -9.84
N LEU A 13 1.68 -31.88 -9.60
CA LEU A 13 2.21 -31.52 -8.26
C LEU A 13 2.83 -30.13 -8.14
N PHE A 14 2.82 -29.29 -9.19
CA PHE A 14 3.05 -27.84 -9.01
C PHE A 14 1.74 -27.15 -8.58
N SER A 15 1.19 -27.59 -7.46
CA SER A 15 0.29 -26.72 -6.70
C SER A 15 1.17 -25.59 -6.17
N CYS A 16 1.13 -24.43 -6.83
CA CYS A 16 1.66 -23.19 -6.29
C CYS A 16 0.99 -22.99 -4.93
N LYS A 17 1.69 -23.37 -3.84
CA LYS A 17 1.36 -22.84 -2.53
C LYS A 17 1.44 -21.33 -2.70
N ASN A 18 0.30 -20.66 -2.54
CA ASN A 18 0.27 -19.21 -2.43
C ASN A 18 0.97 -18.87 -1.12
N ASP A 19 2.30 -18.85 -1.13
CA ASP A 19 3.08 -18.46 0.02
C ASP A 19 2.65 -17.03 0.35
N VAL A 20 2.04 -16.91 1.53
CA VAL A 20 1.65 -15.63 2.11
C VAL A 20 2.96 -14.94 2.47
N ILE A 21 3.23 -13.81 1.82
CA ILE A 21 4.44 -13.04 2.10
C ILE A 21 4.36 -12.57 3.54
N ASN A 22 5.38 -12.85 4.34
CA ASN A 22 5.47 -12.30 5.68
C ASN A 22 5.71 -10.80 5.56
N SER A 23 4.65 -10.03 5.81
CA SER A 23 4.64 -8.58 5.71
C SER A 23 4.37 -7.90 7.06
N ASN A 24 4.55 -8.62 8.17
CA ASN A 24 4.44 -8.01 9.49
C ASN A 24 5.61 -7.03 9.70
N PRO A 25 5.36 -5.73 9.95
CA PRO A 25 6.41 -4.73 10.14
C PRO A 25 7.45 -5.07 11.22
N ASP A 26 7.03 -5.75 12.28
CA ASP A 26 7.93 -6.13 13.39
C ASP A 26 9.03 -7.12 12.98
N GLN A 27 8.90 -7.73 11.80
CA GLN A 27 9.92 -8.63 11.24
C GLN A 27 11.05 -7.86 10.53
N PHE A 28 10.83 -6.58 10.22
CA PHE A 28 11.75 -5.76 9.44
C PHE A 28 12.23 -4.53 10.19
N LEU A 29 11.40 -3.97 11.07
CA LEU A 29 11.60 -2.67 11.67
C LEU A 29 11.29 -2.70 13.17
N THR A 30 12.17 -2.10 13.97
CA THR A 30 11.90 -1.76 15.37
C THR A 30 10.79 -0.72 15.49
N PRO A 31 10.16 -0.55 16.66
CA PRO A 31 9.13 0.48 16.87
C PRO A 31 9.59 1.91 16.53
N LYS A 32 10.88 2.21 16.77
CA LYS A 32 11.49 3.50 16.42
C LYS A 32 11.56 3.67 14.90
N GLU A 33 12.07 2.67 14.18
CA GLU A 33 12.16 2.69 12.72
C GLU A 33 10.78 2.73 12.06
N GLN A 34 9.78 2.03 12.60
CA GLN A 34 8.40 2.14 12.12
C GLN A 34 7.84 3.57 12.29
N SER A 35 8.17 4.24 13.39
CA SER A 35 7.76 5.63 13.63
C SER A 35 8.45 6.60 12.66
N GLU A 36 9.76 6.41 12.46
CA GLU A 36 10.55 7.16 11.48
C GLU A 36 10.04 6.93 10.05
N PHE A 37 9.71 5.69 9.71
CA PHE A 37 9.13 5.33 8.42
C PHE A 37 7.81 6.07 8.19
N LYS A 38 6.86 5.98 9.14
CA LYS A 38 5.57 6.68 9.03
C LYS A 38 5.75 8.19 8.85
N TYR A 39 6.68 8.80 9.60
CA TYR A 39 6.99 10.22 9.44
C TYR A 39 7.64 10.55 8.08
N SER A 40 8.46 9.65 7.54
CA SER A 40 9.08 9.84 6.22
C SER A 40 8.05 9.90 5.07
N ILE A 41 6.93 9.18 5.21
CA ILE A 41 5.92 9.09 4.15
C ILE A 41 4.66 9.95 4.38
N VAL A 42 4.38 10.43 5.60
CA VAL A 42 3.10 11.08 5.94
C VAL A 42 2.74 12.28 5.06
N ARG A 43 3.73 13.02 4.56
CA ARG A 43 3.54 14.17 3.66
C ARG A 43 3.09 13.79 2.24
N TYR A 44 3.20 12.52 1.90
CA TYR A 44 2.72 11.97 0.64
C TYR A 44 1.33 11.33 0.80
N VAL A 45 1.16 10.50 1.83
CA VAL A 45 -0.09 9.74 2.03
C VAL A 45 -1.23 10.53 2.67
N ASP A 46 -0.93 11.48 3.55
CA ASP A 46 -1.96 12.23 4.27
C ASP A 46 -2.25 13.59 3.64
N ASP A 47 -3.33 14.23 4.10
CA ASP A 47 -3.75 15.53 3.60
C ASP A 47 -2.68 16.59 3.88
N LEU A 48 -2.66 17.66 3.07
CA LEU A 48 -1.75 18.78 3.31
C LEU A 48 -1.96 19.36 4.72
N ALA A 49 -0.86 19.78 5.35
CA ALA A 49 -0.91 20.54 6.58
C ALA A 49 -1.65 21.88 6.34
N ARG A 50 -2.15 22.50 7.41
CA ARG A 50 -2.87 23.77 7.26
C ARG A 50 -1.96 24.82 6.62
N ASN A 51 -2.45 25.47 5.56
CA ASN A 51 -1.71 26.44 4.75
C ASN A 51 -0.51 25.87 3.97
N ALA A 52 -0.33 24.55 3.92
CA ALA A 52 0.63 23.91 3.04
C ALA A 52 0.05 23.72 1.63
N ASN A 53 0.93 23.56 0.66
CA ASN A 53 0.66 23.20 -0.72
C ASN A 53 1.68 22.14 -1.16
N GLN A 54 1.60 21.67 -2.41
CA GLN A 54 2.47 20.59 -2.89
C GLN A 54 3.96 20.96 -2.91
N TYR A 55 4.28 22.25 -3.01
CA TYR A 55 5.66 22.74 -3.11
C TYR A 55 6.31 22.94 -1.75
N ASN A 56 5.54 23.35 -0.74
CA ASN A 56 6.08 23.71 0.59
C ASN A 56 5.75 22.69 1.70
N LYS A 57 5.03 21.59 1.42
CA LYS A 57 4.66 20.57 2.43
C LYS A 57 5.85 19.94 3.18
N PHE A 58 7.07 20.07 2.66
CA PHE A 58 8.31 19.60 3.28
C PHE A 58 9.00 20.63 4.16
N ASP A 59 8.52 21.88 4.19
CA ASP A 59 9.09 22.94 5.01
C ASP A 59 8.98 22.59 6.49
N THR A 60 10.02 22.96 7.24
CA THR A 60 10.17 22.58 8.66
C THR A 60 9.08 23.15 9.56
N VAL A 61 8.43 24.25 9.13
CA VAL A 61 7.28 24.86 9.82
C VAL A 61 6.12 23.88 10.01
N TYR A 62 5.96 22.89 9.13
CA TYR A 62 4.89 21.88 9.20
C TYR A 62 5.29 20.61 9.97
N ASN A 63 6.55 20.50 10.44
CA ASN A 63 7.06 19.27 11.06
C ASN A 63 6.23 18.80 12.26
N SER A 64 5.84 19.72 13.14
CA SER A 64 5.05 19.39 14.34
C SER A 64 3.70 18.76 13.97
N GLU A 65 3.02 19.32 12.97
CA GLU A 65 1.74 18.81 12.51
C GLU A 65 1.87 17.42 11.87
N TYR A 66 2.86 17.24 11.00
CA TYR A 66 3.11 15.95 10.35
C TYR A 66 3.58 14.86 11.32
N LEU A 67 4.36 15.19 12.35
CA LEU A 67 4.72 14.25 13.42
C LEU A 67 3.46 13.74 14.14
N LYS A 68 2.52 14.65 14.48
CA LYS A 68 1.25 14.29 15.13
C LYS A 68 0.35 13.45 14.22
N ARG A 69 0.38 13.67 12.90
CA ARG A 69 -0.37 12.86 11.94
C ARG A 69 0.25 11.47 11.80
N ALA A 70 1.57 11.38 11.65
CA ALA A 70 2.30 10.12 11.55
C ALA A 70 2.12 9.24 12.80
N SER A 71 2.04 9.84 14.00
CA SER A 71 1.82 9.10 15.23
C SER A 71 0.42 8.46 15.33
N LYS A 72 -0.56 8.95 14.56
CA LYS A 72 -1.93 8.41 14.49
C LYS A 72 -2.13 7.38 13.38
N MET A 73 -1.15 7.25 12.49
CA MET A 73 -1.16 6.24 11.45
C MET A 73 -0.67 4.91 12.01
N ASP A 74 -1.20 3.82 11.48
CA ASP A 74 -0.65 2.48 11.72
C ASP A 74 0.10 2.02 10.47
N LEU A 75 1.29 1.46 10.67
CA LEU A 75 1.96 0.69 9.63
C LEU A 75 1.39 -0.73 9.70
N LEU A 76 0.49 -1.04 8.78
CA LEU A 76 -0.25 -2.30 8.81
C LEU A 76 0.58 -3.44 8.23
N PHE A 77 1.25 -3.18 7.10
CA PHE A 77 2.14 -4.12 6.44
C PHE A 77 3.38 -3.41 5.93
N TYR A 78 4.49 -4.15 5.90
CA TYR A 78 5.77 -3.69 5.40
C TYR A 78 6.53 -4.88 4.81
N TYR A 79 7.16 -4.68 3.67
CA TYR A 79 8.00 -5.69 3.04
C TYR A 79 9.18 -5.02 2.33
N ASN A 80 10.40 -5.43 2.66
CA ASN A 80 11.61 -4.94 2.00
C ASN A 80 12.11 -5.99 1.01
N ASP A 81 11.92 -5.74 -0.29
CA ASP A 81 12.53 -6.52 -1.35
C ASP A 81 13.96 -6.03 -1.56
N SER A 82 14.90 -6.71 -0.88
CA SER A 82 16.33 -6.40 -0.96
C SER A 82 16.93 -6.66 -2.34
N ILE A 83 16.36 -7.55 -3.13
CA ILE A 83 16.83 -7.90 -4.47
C ILE A 83 16.54 -6.73 -5.42
N ASN A 84 15.29 -6.26 -5.44
CA ASN A 84 14.87 -5.16 -6.32
C ASN A 84 15.01 -3.77 -5.68
N LYS A 85 15.59 -3.70 -4.47
CA LYS A 85 15.78 -2.48 -3.67
C LYS A 85 14.49 -1.65 -3.56
N THR A 86 13.38 -2.34 -3.31
CA THR A 86 12.04 -1.75 -3.26
C THR A 86 11.40 -2.07 -1.92
N VAL A 87 10.91 -1.04 -1.25
CA VAL A 87 10.11 -1.20 -0.04
C VAL A 87 8.64 -1.06 -0.40
N PHE A 88 7.83 -2.02 0.01
CA PHE A 88 6.38 -1.99 -0.10
C PHE A 88 5.78 -1.73 1.29
N PHE A 89 4.71 -0.96 1.34
CA PHE A 89 4.05 -0.62 2.60
C PHE A 89 2.53 -0.56 2.46
N ALA A 90 1.85 -0.79 3.58
CA ALA A 90 0.46 -0.47 3.78
C ALA A 90 0.32 0.34 5.07
N VAL A 91 -0.18 1.56 4.97
CA VAL A 91 -0.49 2.40 6.15
C VAL A 91 -1.98 2.65 6.25
N THR A 92 -2.48 2.84 7.47
CA THR A 92 -3.89 3.16 7.69
C THR A 92 -4.09 4.48 8.41
N LYS A 93 -5.21 5.15 8.09
CA LYS A 93 -5.69 6.32 8.82
C LYS A 93 -7.17 6.16 9.19
N ILE A 94 -7.55 6.75 10.31
CA ILE A 94 -8.95 6.81 10.74
C ILE A 94 -9.75 7.64 9.72
N ALA A 95 -10.88 7.09 9.29
CA ALA A 95 -11.80 7.73 8.36
C ALA A 95 -13.02 8.31 9.11
N PRO A 96 -13.58 9.44 8.69
CA PRO A 96 -14.82 9.98 9.27
C PRO A 96 -15.99 8.99 9.15
N SER A 97 -16.53 8.58 10.29
CA SER A 97 -17.59 7.56 10.40
C SER A 97 -18.19 7.51 11.81
N LEU A 98 -19.45 7.10 11.94
CA LEU A 98 -20.13 6.88 13.24
C LEU A 98 -19.49 5.73 14.04
N LYS A 99 -18.97 4.72 13.34
CA LYS A 99 -18.17 3.63 13.91
C LYS A 99 -16.71 3.82 13.54
N LEU A 100 -15.79 3.26 14.32
CA LEU A 100 -14.37 3.23 13.97
C LEU A 100 -14.18 2.55 12.61
N LYS A 101 -13.83 3.35 11.61
CA LYS A 101 -13.43 2.88 10.28
C LYS A 101 -12.09 3.48 9.92
N LYS A 102 -11.35 2.76 9.09
CA LYS A 102 -10.06 3.18 8.56
C LYS A 102 -10.03 2.98 7.06
N VAL A 103 -9.16 3.73 6.39
CA VAL A 103 -8.74 3.46 5.01
C VAL A 103 -7.29 2.99 5.04
N ALA A 104 -6.92 2.12 4.10
CA ALA A 104 -5.54 1.73 3.86
C ALA A 104 -5.03 2.39 2.59
N THR A 105 -3.76 2.78 2.63
CA THR A 105 -2.99 3.25 1.48
C THR A 105 -1.83 2.29 1.28
N VAL A 106 -1.76 1.70 0.10
CA VAL A 106 -0.73 0.74 -0.28
C VAL A 106 0.15 1.34 -1.35
N GLY A 107 1.45 1.23 -1.17
CA GLY A 107 2.41 1.81 -2.08
C GLY A 107 3.79 1.18 -2.00
N GLN A 108 4.70 1.78 -2.76
CA GLN A 108 6.09 1.38 -2.81
C GLN A 108 7.01 2.59 -2.88
N ILE A 109 8.23 2.40 -2.39
CA ILE A 109 9.29 3.41 -2.41
C ILE A 109 10.64 2.80 -2.75
N LYS A 110 11.53 3.66 -3.27
CA LYS A 110 12.96 3.35 -3.41
C LYS A 110 13.77 4.49 -2.80
N TYR A 111 14.90 4.12 -2.21
CA TYR A 111 15.80 5.04 -1.53
C TYR A 111 17.10 5.24 -2.31
N THR A 112 17.74 6.40 -2.14
CA THR A 112 19.17 6.57 -2.43
C THR A 112 20.02 5.80 -1.43
N ALA A 113 21.32 5.69 -1.70
CA ALA A 113 22.30 5.21 -0.72
C ALA A 113 22.34 6.06 0.57
N ASN A 114 21.91 7.33 0.50
CA ASN A 114 21.89 8.26 1.63
C ASN A 114 20.56 8.21 2.41
N GLY A 115 19.58 7.40 1.98
CA GLY A 115 18.28 7.25 2.63
C GLY A 115 17.18 8.18 2.12
N ASP A 116 17.41 8.94 1.05
CA ASP A 116 16.40 9.83 0.47
C ASP A 116 15.42 9.08 -0.43
N ILE A 117 14.13 9.45 -0.38
CA ILE A 117 13.10 8.85 -1.24
C ILE A 117 13.22 9.39 -2.69
N VAL A 118 13.73 8.57 -3.59
CA VAL A 118 13.84 8.89 -5.04
C VAL A 118 12.64 8.44 -5.85
N PHE A 119 11.95 7.40 -5.39
CA PHE A 119 10.74 6.90 -6.01
C PHE A 119 9.68 6.72 -4.94
N TYR A 120 8.46 7.16 -5.25
CA TYR A 120 7.29 7.00 -4.40
C TYR A 120 6.06 6.81 -5.29
N GLU A 121 5.29 5.76 -5.00
CA GLU A 121 4.04 5.47 -5.68
C GLU A 121 3.03 4.92 -4.68
N GLU A 122 1.80 5.40 -4.73
CA GLU A 122 0.66 4.70 -4.14
C GLU A 122 0.00 3.85 -5.22
N GLY A 123 -0.01 2.53 -5.03
CA GLY A 123 -0.65 1.61 -5.95
C GLY A 123 -2.17 1.64 -5.83
N PHE A 124 -2.69 1.73 -4.60
CA PHE A 124 -4.13 1.87 -4.36
C PHE A 124 -4.47 2.44 -2.98
N ARG A 125 -5.69 2.96 -2.87
CA ARG A 125 -6.37 3.27 -1.61
C ARG A 125 -7.65 2.46 -1.49
N THR A 126 -7.89 1.92 -0.31
CA THR A 126 -9.10 1.13 -0.05
C THR A 126 -10.27 2.02 0.33
N TRP A 127 -11.49 1.50 0.18
CA TRP A 127 -12.65 2.04 0.86
C TRP A 127 -12.48 2.04 2.39
N LYS A 128 -13.28 2.84 3.08
CA LYS A 128 -13.31 2.86 4.54
C LYS A 128 -14.03 1.62 5.09
N MET A 129 -13.35 0.87 5.94
CA MET A 129 -13.82 -0.40 6.50
C MET A 129 -13.56 -0.47 8.01
N GLU A 130 -14.25 -1.38 8.71
CA GLU A 130 -13.90 -1.68 10.10
C GLU A 130 -12.50 -2.32 10.17
N PRO A 131 -11.74 -2.16 11.27
CA PRO A 131 -10.32 -2.53 11.31
C PRO A 131 -10.00 -3.98 10.93
N THR A 132 -10.82 -4.94 11.36
CA THR A 132 -10.62 -6.37 11.05
C THR A 132 -10.78 -6.65 9.56
N GLU A 133 -11.91 -6.23 8.98
CA GLU A 133 -12.18 -6.36 7.55
C GLU A 133 -11.10 -5.66 6.71
N LEU A 134 -10.73 -4.43 7.09
CA LEU A 134 -9.68 -3.68 6.41
C LEU A 134 -8.36 -4.45 6.39
N LYS A 135 -7.97 -5.04 7.53
CA LYS A 135 -6.71 -5.77 7.66
C LYS A 135 -6.67 -6.99 6.74
N GLU A 136 -7.73 -7.80 6.76
CA GLU A 136 -7.83 -9.03 5.95
C GLU A 136 -7.79 -8.71 4.44
N LYS A 137 -8.64 -7.77 3.99
CA LYS A 137 -8.68 -7.36 2.58
C LYS A 137 -7.36 -6.73 2.14
N THR A 138 -6.79 -5.86 2.97
CA THR A 138 -5.50 -5.22 2.66
C THR A 138 -4.37 -6.24 2.60
N GLN A 139 -4.34 -7.28 3.46
CA GLN A 139 -3.29 -8.30 3.42
C GLN A 139 -3.27 -9.06 2.09
N MET A 140 -4.45 -9.47 1.63
CA MET A 140 -4.61 -10.13 0.34
C MET A 140 -4.13 -9.20 -0.78
N LEU A 141 -4.64 -7.97 -0.85
CA LEU A 141 -4.28 -7.02 -1.91
C LEU A 141 -2.80 -6.63 -1.87
N PHE A 142 -2.22 -6.48 -0.67
CA PHE A 142 -0.80 -6.17 -0.47
C PHE A 142 0.10 -7.29 -1.01
N THR A 143 -0.24 -8.55 -0.73
CA THR A 143 0.47 -9.71 -1.28
C THR A 143 0.44 -9.71 -2.80
N LYS A 144 -0.75 -9.44 -3.38
CA LYS A 144 -0.93 -9.35 -4.84
C LYS A 144 -0.13 -8.19 -5.45
N TYR A 145 -0.12 -7.04 -4.77
CA TYR A 145 0.62 -5.86 -5.19
C TYR A 145 2.13 -6.10 -5.22
N ILE A 146 2.70 -6.74 -4.19
CA ILE A 146 4.13 -7.12 -4.18
C ILE A 146 4.44 -8.08 -5.34
N LYS A 147 3.56 -9.05 -5.58
CA LYS A 147 3.69 -10.04 -6.67
C LYS A 147 3.40 -9.46 -8.07
N ARG A 148 3.09 -8.17 -8.17
CA ARG A 148 2.70 -7.49 -9.43
C ARG A 148 1.52 -8.15 -10.13
N GLU A 149 0.63 -8.77 -9.37
CA GLU A 149 -0.61 -9.33 -9.90
C GLU A 149 -1.59 -8.20 -10.28
N ASP A 150 -2.46 -8.49 -11.25
CA ASP A 150 -3.51 -7.56 -11.65
C ASP A 150 -4.55 -7.37 -10.53
N LEU A 151 -4.78 -6.11 -10.16
CA LEU A 151 -5.73 -5.69 -9.14
C LEU A 151 -7.04 -5.13 -9.71
N THR A 152 -7.18 -5.01 -11.04
CA THR A 152 -8.32 -4.33 -11.68
C THR A 152 -9.68 -4.87 -11.25
N LYS A 153 -9.79 -6.18 -11.02
CA LYS A 153 -11.01 -6.82 -10.52
C LYS A 153 -11.49 -6.32 -9.15
N PHE A 154 -10.62 -5.69 -8.37
CA PHE A 154 -10.93 -5.15 -7.04
C PHE A 154 -11.21 -3.65 -7.07
N TYR A 155 -11.06 -2.99 -8.23
CA TYR A 155 -11.42 -1.59 -8.39
C TYR A 155 -12.93 -1.42 -8.26
N THR A 156 -13.35 -0.25 -7.78
CA THR A 156 -14.76 0.04 -7.44
C THR A 156 -15.74 -0.33 -8.56
N VAL A 157 -15.40 -0.07 -9.83
CA VAL A 157 -16.25 -0.37 -10.98
C VAL A 157 -16.46 -1.88 -11.22
N ASN A 158 -15.53 -2.72 -10.74
CA ASN A 158 -15.50 -4.16 -10.99
C ASN A 158 -15.88 -5.02 -9.78
N SER A 159 -15.98 -4.44 -8.57
CA SER A 159 -16.07 -5.21 -7.33
C SER A 159 -17.46 -5.22 -6.67
N ASN A 160 -18.49 -4.60 -7.26
CA ASN A 160 -19.86 -4.57 -6.72
C ASN A 160 -20.44 -6.00 -6.52
N PRO A 161 -21.02 -6.37 -5.36
CA PRO A 161 -21.36 -5.55 -4.19
C PRO A 161 -20.29 -5.41 -3.11
N GLU A 162 -19.15 -6.04 -3.26
CA GLU A 162 -18.10 -6.03 -2.26
C GLU A 162 -17.00 -5.01 -2.58
N PHE A 163 -16.92 -3.93 -1.81
CA PHE A 163 -15.92 -2.90 -2.05
C PHE A 163 -14.55 -3.24 -1.45
N TYR A 164 -13.50 -3.01 -2.25
CA TYR A 164 -12.10 -3.22 -1.88
C TYR A 164 -11.28 -1.96 -2.10
N ILE A 165 -11.03 -1.60 -3.37
CA ILE A 165 -10.20 -0.46 -3.78
C ILE A 165 -11.10 0.70 -4.21
N GLU A 166 -10.93 1.84 -3.55
CA GLU A 166 -11.58 3.11 -3.90
C GLU A 166 -10.81 3.79 -5.04
N PHE A 167 -9.47 3.88 -4.94
CA PHE A 167 -8.61 4.46 -5.98
C PHE A 167 -7.46 3.52 -6.35
N PRO A 168 -7.07 3.40 -7.63
CA PRO A 168 -7.55 4.20 -8.77
C PRO A 168 -8.97 3.87 -9.21
N ASP A 169 -9.57 4.79 -9.96
CA ASP A 169 -10.86 4.62 -10.64
C ASP A 169 -10.85 5.28 -12.04
N GLU A 170 -12.00 5.39 -12.69
CA GLU A 170 -12.12 5.96 -14.05
C GLU A 170 -11.67 7.42 -14.17
N VAL A 171 -11.68 8.17 -13.07
CA VAL A 171 -11.39 9.61 -13.05
C VAL A 171 -10.26 9.96 -12.09
N THR A 172 -9.65 8.99 -11.41
CA THR A 172 -8.64 9.21 -10.37
C THR A 172 -7.48 8.25 -10.56
N ALA A 173 -6.29 8.81 -10.78
CA ALA A 173 -5.05 8.04 -10.93
C ALA A 173 -3.92 8.66 -10.11
N PHE A 174 -2.95 7.83 -9.73
CA PHE A 174 -1.76 8.30 -9.03
C PHE A 174 -0.76 8.89 -10.05
N ASP A 175 -0.30 10.11 -9.79
CA ASP A 175 0.75 10.76 -10.56
C ASP A 175 2.09 10.54 -9.87
N THR A 176 2.96 9.72 -10.47
CA THR A 176 4.30 9.41 -9.92
C THR A 176 5.28 10.57 -10.03
N ILE A 177 5.07 11.52 -10.95
CA ILE A 177 5.90 12.72 -11.08
C ILE A 177 5.59 13.67 -9.93
N ASN A 178 4.31 13.96 -9.72
CA ASN A 178 3.85 14.85 -8.65
C ASN A 178 3.68 14.16 -7.29
N ARG A 179 3.84 12.82 -7.25
CA ARG A 179 3.72 11.96 -6.07
C ARG A 179 2.40 12.19 -5.32
N GLY A 180 1.28 12.12 -6.04
CA GLY A 180 -0.05 12.32 -5.48
C GLY A 180 -1.18 11.89 -6.42
N TRP A 181 -2.36 11.69 -5.86
CA TRP A 181 -3.57 11.41 -6.65
C TRP A 181 -4.06 12.65 -7.38
N LYS A 182 -4.45 12.47 -8.64
CA LYS A 182 -5.04 13.52 -9.47
C LYS A 182 -6.32 13.03 -10.13
N THR A 183 -7.23 13.97 -10.35
CA THR A 183 -8.35 13.74 -11.25
C THR A 183 -7.83 13.75 -12.69
N ILE A 184 -8.11 12.68 -13.43
CA ILE A 184 -7.86 12.60 -14.87
C ILE A 184 -9.18 12.98 -15.58
N SER A 185 -9.12 13.96 -16.48
CA SER A 185 -10.28 14.33 -17.28
C SER A 185 -10.57 13.23 -18.31
N LYS A 186 -11.85 12.92 -18.52
CA LYS A 186 -12.30 12.13 -19.68
C LYS A 186 -12.16 12.95 -20.95
#